data_AF-A0A1I1MV22-F1
#
_entry.id   AF-A0A1I1MV22-F1
#
_cell.length_a   1.000
_cell.length_b   1.000
_cell.length_c   1.000
_cell.angle_alpha   90.00
_cell.angle_beta   90.00
_cell.angle_gamma   90.00
#
_symmetry.space_group_name_H-M   'P 1'
#
loop_
_entity.id
_entity.type
_entity.pdbx_description
1 polymer ?
#
loop_
_entity_poly.entity_id
_entity_poly.type
_entity_poly.pdbx_seq_one_letter_code
_entity_poly.pdbx_strand_id
1 'polypeptide(L)'
;MCHARRVGFFDDLVVPEEPLSGRAVLARPTAPGSDDARYAPPVDRFVPAQVPQPAVAGAGPETRVLLTGWSVWPRSVTLHLSVFRRTRRADPPAGRQSGLRVGLLFSDGRRVTSLDGTVARPAPAAGPPGRPGTAATAQPTGLIPPAPGLLPARPSPFRTDVDLYLGELPPPGETQLVVEWPDEGVTETHTAVDAGVLRAASGRVIEVWPAPERPEPAEPAEPAEPAEPAAQPRMFMTAAAGGPPAILAPPLTRRQLDTRRREEEARRRYAPRADWRHMGRRGWGDAALVRARLDAGAPPGARIGRSGAAPLHLAAEEGTEETVRMLLSRDVAVDVRDDDGHTPLWYAVHSMDQGRIRALTGAGADVWTPQAGHWSPGRLLLTTPLAPLVADLPGAVRLPAAEAAAVQAADALIAAFGEEPLWTEGLGIAFVRGLGEDELIRRLGADPARCPRAGQDDAPFDPTDFEESLRHVGVRSVAGSPGGCVVTQDGYLPEDEAVLRAISAGTAAYGVYFNPTGGTFGALARDGEAVAREEIGLRPHKSDPDAYWHFRFWQRGRTFPHGADILAYACAAAGLSISDGRDAADLRTARRWVKLPAGLRR
;
A
#
# COMPACT_ATOMS: atom_id res chain seq x y z
N MET A 1 -19.70 -20.89 65.32
CA MET A 1 -18.61 -19.90 65.15
C MET A 1 -17.99 -20.11 63.78
N CYS A 2 -18.52 -19.44 62.76
CA CYS A 2 -17.94 -19.46 61.42
C CYS A 2 -16.75 -18.49 61.42
N HIS A 3 -15.52 -19.02 61.41
CA HIS A 3 -14.37 -18.22 61.00
C HIS A 3 -14.55 -17.89 59.52
N ALA A 4 -14.91 -16.65 59.22
CA ALA A 4 -14.76 -16.11 57.88
C ALA A 4 -13.26 -16.19 57.54
N ARG A 5 -12.87 -17.17 56.70
CA ARG A 5 -11.55 -17.15 56.05
C ARG A 5 -11.47 -15.85 55.27
N ARG A 6 -10.55 -14.96 55.63
CA ARG A 6 -10.16 -13.85 54.75
C ARG A 6 -9.64 -14.49 53.47
N VAL A 7 -10.27 -14.16 52.34
CA VAL A 7 -9.79 -14.53 51.01
C VAL A 7 -8.48 -13.77 50.77
N GLY A 8 -7.37 -14.49 50.52
CA GLY A 8 -6.04 -13.94 50.23
C GLY A 8 -5.96 -13.36 48.81
N PHE A 9 -4.96 -12.53 48.55
CA PHE A 9 -4.76 -11.82 47.27
C PHE A 9 -4.69 -12.77 46.06
N PHE A 10 -4.21 -14.01 46.24
CA PHE A 10 -4.09 -15.02 45.18
C PHE A 10 -5.18 -16.12 45.17
N ASP A 11 -6.12 -16.14 46.14
CA ASP A 11 -7.01 -17.28 46.39
C ASP A 11 -8.06 -17.56 45.29
N ASP A 12 -8.42 -16.56 44.47
CA ASP A 12 -9.43 -16.67 43.41
C ASP A 12 -8.84 -16.99 42.01
N LEU A 13 -7.53 -17.26 41.91
CA LEU A 13 -6.81 -17.48 40.66
C LEU A 13 -6.58 -18.99 40.43
N VAL A 14 -7.47 -19.65 39.68
CA VAL A 14 -7.41 -21.11 39.39
C VAL A 14 -6.45 -21.42 38.24
N VAL A 15 -5.56 -22.40 38.42
CA VAL A 15 -4.77 -23.03 37.34
C VAL A 15 -5.15 -24.51 37.25
N PRO A 16 -5.45 -25.09 36.06
CA PRO A 16 -5.67 -26.53 35.93
C PRO A 16 -4.34 -27.31 36.12
N GLU A 17 -4.38 -28.36 36.95
CA GLU A 17 -3.26 -29.27 37.16
C GLU A 17 -3.17 -30.28 36.01
N GLU A 18 -2.11 -30.23 35.20
CA GLU A 18 -1.70 -31.35 34.33
C GLU A 18 -0.19 -31.63 34.50
N PRO A 19 0.25 -32.91 34.39
CA PRO A 19 1.57 -33.34 34.82
C PRO A 19 2.69 -32.92 33.84
N LEU A 20 3.81 -32.43 34.38
CA LEU A 20 4.97 -31.96 33.61
C LEU A 20 5.93 -33.10 33.22
N SER A 21 6.32 -33.16 31.95
CA SER A 21 7.65 -33.64 31.54
C SER A 21 8.60 -32.44 31.45
N GLY A 22 9.73 -32.53 32.14
CA GLY A 22 10.51 -31.36 32.59
C GLY A 22 11.18 -30.53 31.49
N ARG A 23 11.08 -29.20 31.63
CA ARG A 23 12.13 -28.18 31.38
C ARG A 23 11.58 -26.76 31.66
N ALA A 24 12.48 -25.87 32.10
CA ALA A 24 12.22 -24.59 32.77
C ALA A 24 11.33 -23.57 32.01
N VAL A 25 10.57 -22.78 32.79
CA VAL A 25 9.53 -21.82 32.34
C VAL A 25 9.99 -20.39 32.63
N LEU A 26 9.71 -19.45 31.73
CA LEU A 26 9.94 -18.01 31.94
C LEU A 26 8.59 -17.29 32.00
N ALA A 27 8.34 -16.57 33.09
CA ALA A 27 7.00 -16.07 33.41
C ALA A 27 6.76 -14.58 33.06
N ARG A 28 5.55 -14.20 32.57
CA ARG A 28 5.14 -12.85 32.17
C ARG A 28 3.65 -12.62 32.44
N PRO A 29 3.25 -11.62 33.25
CA PRO A 29 1.85 -11.28 33.44
C PRO A 29 1.36 -10.04 32.67
N THR A 30 0.07 -9.98 32.27
CA THR A 30 -0.56 -8.76 31.69
C THR A 30 -2.09 -8.65 31.84
N ALA A 31 -2.59 -7.43 31.98
CA ALA A 31 -3.97 -7.00 31.69
C ALA A 31 -3.98 -5.64 30.90
N PRO A 32 -5.09 -5.24 30.22
CA PRO A 32 -5.08 -4.68 28.85
C PRO A 32 -5.18 -3.14 28.69
N GLY A 33 -4.82 -2.65 27.49
CA GLY A 33 -5.25 -1.34 26.92
C GLY A 33 -4.26 -0.16 27.07
N SER A 34 -3.83 0.46 25.95
CA SER A 34 -2.82 1.54 25.72
C SER A 34 -1.57 1.21 24.84
N ASP A 35 -1.53 1.76 23.64
CA ASP A 35 -0.45 1.69 22.65
C ASP A 35 1.01 1.77 23.15
N ASP A 36 1.87 1.04 22.42
CA ASP A 36 3.27 1.37 22.09
C ASP A 36 4.39 1.45 23.14
N ALA A 37 4.25 0.83 24.32
CA ALA A 37 5.40 0.61 25.23
C ALA A 37 5.49 -0.78 25.89
N ARG A 38 4.72 -1.79 25.47
CA ARG A 38 4.29 -2.84 26.41
C ARG A 38 4.78 -4.27 26.19
N TYR A 39 6.04 -4.47 25.79
CA TYR A 39 6.61 -5.82 25.83
C TYR A 39 8.05 -5.93 26.36
N ALA A 40 8.77 -4.82 26.46
CA ALA A 40 10.10 -4.78 27.04
C ALA A 40 10.43 -3.35 27.52
N PRO A 41 11.38 -3.21 28.46
CA PRO A 41 11.91 -1.90 28.83
C PRO A 41 12.61 -1.21 27.63
N PRO A 42 12.47 0.11 27.43
CA PRO A 42 13.01 0.83 26.26
C PRO A 42 14.51 1.17 26.40
N VAL A 43 15.33 0.12 26.54
CA VAL A 43 16.79 0.19 26.79
C VAL A 43 17.59 0.76 25.62
N ASP A 44 17.02 0.77 24.42
CA ASP A 44 17.66 1.23 23.18
C ASP A 44 17.70 2.76 23.05
N ARG A 45 16.87 3.46 23.82
CA ARG A 45 16.66 4.91 23.70
C ARG A 45 16.79 5.65 25.02
N PHE A 46 16.68 4.95 26.14
CA PHE A 46 16.64 5.57 27.45
C PHE A 46 17.56 4.87 28.44
N VAL A 47 18.23 5.67 29.26
CA VAL A 47 18.87 5.20 30.49
C VAL A 47 17.85 5.36 31.63
N PRO A 48 17.43 4.27 32.30
CA PRO A 48 16.40 4.34 33.33
C PRO A 48 16.90 5.08 34.57
N ALA A 49 16.00 5.79 35.23
CA ALA A 49 16.26 6.31 36.56
C ALA A 49 16.19 5.17 37.58
N GLN A 50 17.26 4.98 38.36
CA GLN A 50 17.30 3.94 39.40
C GLN A 50 16.68 4.45 40.70
N VAL A 51 15.74 3.69 41.24
CA VAL A 51 15.10 3.95 42.55
C VAL A 51 15.40 2.76 43.46
N PRO A 52 16.45 2.82 44.31
CA PRO A 52 16.75 1.76 45.25
C PRO A 52 15.68 1.70 46.33
N GLN A 53 15.20 0.49 46.64
CA GLN A 53 14.23 0.26 47.70
C GLN A 53 14.51 -1.08 48.42
N PRO A 54 15.65 -1.21 49.10
CA PRO A 54 15.99 -2.45 49.80
C PRO A 54 14.96 -2.75 50.89
N ALA A 55 14.15 -3.79 50.71
CA ALA A 55 13.15 -4.23 51.68
C ALA A 55 13.00 -5.76 51.66
N VAL A 56 12.68 -6.35 52.80
CA VAL A 56 12.32 -7.78 52.84
C VAL A 56 10.89 -7.91 52.33
N ALA A 57 10.75 -8.35 51.08
CA ALA A 57 9.47 -8.52 50.42
C ALA A 57 8.78 -9.83 50.80
N GLY A 58 9.53 -10.83 51.28
CA GLY A 58 8.98 -12.10 51.76
C GLY A 58 10.00 -12.92 52.54
N ALA A 59 9.56 -13.69 53.53
CA ALA A 59 10.42 -14.48 54.40
C ALA A 59 9.82 -15.85 54.71
N GLY A 60 10.56 -16.92 54.42
CA GLY A 60 10.26 -18.29 54.80
C GLY A 60 11.33 -18.86 55.75
N PRO A 61 11.27 -20.14 56.15
CA PRO A 61 12.25 -20.73 57.05
C PRO A 61 13.68 -20.69 56.50
N GLU A 62 13.84 -21.02 55.21
CA GLU A 62 15.14 -21.13 54.53
C GLU A 62 15.30 -20.19 53.33
N THR A 63 14.29 -19.34 53.09
CA THR A 63 14.21 -18.45 51.93
C THR A 63 13.93 -17.00 52.35
N ARG A 64 14.53 -16.04 51.65
CA ARG A 64 14.28 -14.60 51.78
C ARG A 64 14.09 -13.99 50.39
N VAL A 65 13.04 -13.23 50.19
CA VAL A 65 12.82 -12.43 48.98
C VAL A 65 13.06 -10.98 49.35
N LEU A 66 14.03 -10.35 48.70
CA LEU A 66 14.37 -8.95 48.90
C LEU A 66 13.92 -8.14 47.70
N LEU A 67 13.15 -7.08 47.92
CA LEU A 67 13.03 -5.98 46.98
C LEU A 67 14.36 -5.24 46.98
N THR A 68 14.99 -5.08 45.82
CA THR A 68 16.27 -4.36 45.71
C THR A 68 16.06 -2.95 45.15
N GLY A 69 15.09 -2.77 44.27
CA GLY A 69 14.71 -1.46 43.76
C GLY A 69 13.96 -1.53 42.44
N TRP A 70 13.96 -0.40 41.74
CA TRP A 70 13.21 -0.21 40.50
C TRP A 70 14.05 0.51 39.44
N SER A 71 13.96 0.04 38.20
CA SER A 71 14.34 0.82 37.02
C SER A 71 13.12 1.55 36.50
N VAL A 72 13.15 2.88 36.49
CA VAL A 72 12.03 3.72 36.06
C VAL A 72 12.29 4.26 34.67
N TRP A 73 11.32 4.06 33.78
CA TRP A 73 11.29 4.52 32.40
C TRP A 73 10.30 5.68 32.26
N PRO A 74 10.22 6.37 31.10
CA PRO A 74 9.35 7.53 30.95
C PRO A 74 7.87 7.24 31.24
N ARG A 75 7.43 6.00 31.00
CA ARG A 75 6.04 5.55 31.16
C ARG A 75 5.86 4.16 31.75
N SER A 76 6.94 3.50 32.18
CA SER A 76 6.92 2.11 32.66
C SER A 76 7.95 1.90 33.77
N VAL A 77 7.89 0.76 34.47
CA VAL A 77 8.84 0.40 35.54
C VAL A 77 9.28 -1.06 35.42
N THR A 78 10.49 -1.35 35.85
CA THR A 78 10.97 -2.71 36.11
C THR A 78 11.23 -2.86 37.60
N LEU A 79 10.59 -3.84 38.22
CA LEU A 79 10.76 -4.26 39.61
C LEU A 79 11.92 -5.24 39.72
N HIS A 80 12.85 -5.02 40.65
CA HIS A 80 14.00 -5.88 40.89
C HIS A 80 13.87 -6.58 42.25
N LEU A 81 13.89 -7.91 42.25
CA LEU A 81 13.91 -8.75 43.45
C LEU A 81 15.17 -9.61 43.48
N SER A 82 15.66 -9.94 44.68
CA SER A 82 16.68 -10.94 44.91
C SER A 82 16.16 -12.00 45.88
N VAL A 83 16.09 -13.24 45.42
CA VAL A 83 15.69 -14.40 46.20
C VAL A 83 16.94 -15.07 46.74
N PHE A 84 17.04 -15.17 48.06
CA PHE A 84 18.09 -15.87 48.77
C PHE A 84 17.57 -17.18 49.36
N ARG A 85 18.35 -18.26 49.21
CA ARG A 85 18.08 -19.56 49.82
C ARG A 85 19.25 -19.97 50.69
N ARG A 86 19.00 -20.66 51.80
CA ARG A 86 20.04 -21.19 52.70
C ARG A 86 20.46 -22.61 52.36
N THR A 87 19.60 -23.37 51.67
CA THR A 87 19.84 -24.77 51.30
C THR A 87 19.65 -24.99 49.79
N ARG A 88 20.48 -25.86 49.20
CA ARG A 88 20.37 -26.27 47.79
C ARG A 88 19.41 -27.45 47.70
N ARG A 89 18.18 -27.26 47.22
CA ARG A 89 17.27 -28.38 46.92
C ARG A 89 17.51 -28.91 45.51
N ALA A 90 17.47 -30.24 45.37
CA ALA A 90 17.30 -30.91 44.08
C ALA A 90 15.85 -30.70 43.60
N ASP A 91 15.64 -30.80 42.27
CA ASP A 91 14.35 -30.53 41.62
C ASP A 91 13.16 -31.17 42.38
N PRO A 92 12.04 -30.43 42.55
CA PRO A 92 10.86 -30.99 43.19
C PRO A 92 10.34 -32.22 42.41
N PRO A 93 9.69 -33.19 43.09
CA PRO A 93 9.10 -34.34 42.41
C PRO A 93 8.08 -33.89 41.36
N ALA A 94 8.10 -34.53 40.19
CA ALA A 94 7.25 -34.19 39.05
C ALA A 94 5.76 -34.22 39.45
N GLY A 95 5.04 -33.10 39.22
CA GLY A 95 3.58 -33.05 39.36
C GLY A 95 3.01 -31.93 40.24
N ARG A 96 3.82 -31.11 40.90
CA ARG A 96 3.31 -29.97 41.71
C ARG A 96 3.77 -28.64 41.10
N GLN A 97 2.83 -27.79 40.71
CA GLN A 97 3.14 -26.40 40.32
C GLN A 97 3.60 -25.64 41.57
N SER A 98 4.92 -25.40 41.68
CA SER A 98 5.56 -24.70 42.80
C SER A 98 6.43 -23.55 42.31
N GLY A 99 6.29 -22.34 42.89
CA GLY A 99 7.14 -21.20 42.56
C GLY A 99 6.69 -19.88 43.18
N LEU A 100 7.53 -18.85 43.05
CA LEU A 100 7.32 -17.53 43.62
C LEU A 100 6.17 -16.83 42.89
N ARG A 101 5.19 -16.32 43.65
CA ARG A 101 4.09 -15.49 43.17
C ARG A 101 4.35 -14.05 43.56
N VAL A 102 4.19 -13.14 42.60
CA VAL A 102 4.40 -11.71 42.81
C VAL A 102 3.24 -10.95 42.20
N GLY A 103 2.68 -9.99 42.93
CA GLY A 103 1.65 -9.10 42.44
C GLY A 103 1.83 -7.68 42.91
N LEU A 104 1.13 -6.77 42.25
CA LEU A 104 1.01 -5.37 42.63
C LEU A 104 -0.47 -5.06 42.81
N LEU A 105 -0.81 -4.47 43.95
CA LEU A 105 -2.10 -3.88 44.25
C LEU A 105 -1.95 -2.37 44.17
N PHE A 106 -2.63 -1.75 43.21
CA PHE A 106 -2.59 -0.31 43.00
C PHE A 106 -3.59 0.43 43.90
N SER A 107 -3.35 1.72 44.09
CA SER A 107 -4.22 2.61 44.88
C SER A 107 -5.64 2.74 44.32
N ASP A 108 -5.82 2.49 43.03
CA ASP A 108 -7.12 2.48 42.35
C ASP A 108 -7.85 1.12 42.43
N GLY A 109 -7.30 0.16 43.19
CA GLY A 109 -7.87 -1.17 43.40
C GLY A 109 -7.56 -2.16 42.27
N ARG A 110 -6.85 -1.76 41.21
CA ARG A 110 -6.40 -2.71 40.19
C ARG A 110 -5.32 -3.63 40.75
N ARG A 111 -5.41 -4.91 40.37
CA ARG A 111 -4.44 -5.95 40.70
C ARG A 111 -3.73 -6.43 39.43
N VAL A 112 -2.42 -6.61 39.52
CA VAL A 112 -1.59 -7.20 38.46
C VAL A 112 -0.74 -8.29 39.09
N THR A 113 -0.77 -9.50 38.57
CA THR A 113 -0.14 -10.67 39.21
C THR A 113 0.69 -11.45 38.22
N SER A 114 1.79 -12.08 38.65
CA SER A 114 2.67 -12.94 37.84
C SER A 114 1.97 -14.10 37.12
N LEU A 115 0.69 -14.34 37.39
CA LEU A 115 -0.14 -15.41 36.84
C LEU A 115 -0.97 -14.95 35.61
N ASP A 116 -1.00 -13.65 35.31
CA ASP A 116 -1.87 -13.04 34.29
C ASP A 116 -1.35 -13.14 32.84
N GLY A 117 -0.50 -14.10 32.45
CA GLY A 117 -0.04 -14.19 31.05
C GLY A 117 0.17 -15.58 30.48
N THR A 118 0.67 -15.66 29.24
CA THR A 118 0.90 -16.92 28.50
C THR A 118 2.33 -17.00 27.92
N VAL A 119 2.95 -18.20 27.95
CA VAL A 119 4.23 -18.56 27.34
C VAL A 119 4.02 -19.42 26.10
N ALA A 120 4.75 -19.19 25.01
CA ALA A 120 4.75 -20.09 23.85
C ALA A 120 5.72 -21.27 24.07
N ARG A 121 5.21 -22.52 24.03
CA ARG A 121 5.99 -23.76 24.17
C ARG A 121 6.04 -24.55 22.86
N PRO A 122 7.20 -25.08 22.42
CA PRO A 122 7.24 -25.99 21.29
C PRO A 122 6.63 -27.34 21.67
N ALA A 123 5.57 -27.74 20.97
CA ALA A 123 4.96 -29.06 21.01
C ALA A 123 5.34 -29.85 19.74
N PRO A 124 5.52 -31.18 19.83
CA PRO A 124 5.74 -32.00 18.65
C PRO A 124 4.49 -31.96 17.76
N ALA A 125 4.65 -31.46 16.54
CA ALA A 125 3.63 -31.48 15.50
C ALA A 125 3.95 -32.63 14.53
N ALA A 126 2.93 -33.43 14.21
CA ALA A 126 3.03 -34.45 13.19
C ALA A 126 3.19 -33.78 11.82
N GLY A 127 4.44 -33.58 11.40
CA GLY A 127 4.80 -33.27 10.02
C GLY A 127 4.75 -34.54 9.15
N PRO A 128 4.88 -34.39 7.81
CA PRO A 128 4.95 -35.53 6.90
C PRO A 128 6.05 -36.53 7.32
N PRO A 129 5.87 -37.83 7.01
CA PRO A 129 6.64 -38.91 7.62
C PRO A 129 8.14 -38.74 7.40
N GLY A 130 8.89 -38.66 8.51
CA GLY A 130 10.36 -38.59 8.51
C GLY A 130 10.97 -37.28 8.98
N ARG A 131 10.20 -36.22 9.28
CA ARG A 131 10.71 -35.02 9.95
C ARG A 131 9.83 -34.61 11.14
N PRO A 132 10.29 -34.75 12.39
CA PRO A 132 9.56 -34.21 13.54
C PRO A 132 9.54 -32.68 13.44
N GLY A 133 8.34 -32.10 13.32
CA GLY A 133 8.14 -30.66 13.38
C GLY A 133 7.84 -30.23 14.82
N THR A 134 8.27 -29.03 15.20
CA THR A 134 7.88 -28.40 16.47
C THR A 134 6.97 -27.20 16.19
N ALA A 135 5.78 -27.19 16.77
CA ALA A 135 4.83 -26.07 16.68
C ALA A 135 4.76 -25.34 18.03
N ALA A 136 4.80 -24.01 18.04
CA ALA A 136 4.69 -23.22 19.27
C ALA A 136 3.21 -23.09 19.69
N THR A 137 2.85 -23.58 20.87
CA THR A 137 1.53 -23.49 21.48
C THR A 137 1.57 -22.55 22.68
N ALA A 138 0.58 -21.66 22.84
CA ALA A 138 0.51 -20.74 23.99
C ALA A 138 -0.06 -21.47 25.21
N GLN A 139 0.65 -21.47 26.33
CA GLN A 139 0.20 -22.01 27.62
C GLN A 139 0.24 -20.93 28.71
N PRO A 140 -0.68 -20.94 29.68
CA PRO A 140 -0.68 -19.98 30.79
C PRO A 140 0.62 -20.05 31.59
N THR A 141 1.03 -18.90 32.06
CA THR A 141 2.31 -18.68 32.68
C THR A 141 2.24 -18.99 34.17
N GLY A 142 2.35 -20.27 34.51
CA GLY A 142 2.50 -20.70 35.90
C GLY A 142 3.83 -20.21 36.50
N LEU A 143 3.77 -19.72 37.73
CA LEU A 143 4.79 -19.65 38.80
C LEU A 143 6.25 -19.34 38.38
N ILE A 144 6.85 -18.27 38.90
CA ILE A 144 8.27 -17.92 38.64
C ILE A 144 9.16 -19.02 39.20
N PRO A 145 9.86 -19.83 38.38
CA PRO A 145 10.76 -20.87 38.86
C PRO A 145 12.15 -20.24 39.04
N PRO A 146 12.67 -20.09 40.26
CA PRO A 146 14.02 -19.60 40.47
C PRO A 146 14.95 -20.80 40.29
N ALA A 147 15.24 -21.11 39.02
CA ALA A 147 16.15 -22.15 38.60
C ALA A 147 17.33 -21.52 37.83
N PRO A 148 18.52 -22.14 37.89
CA PRO A 148 19.72 -21.60 37.28
C PRO A 148 19.66 -21.71 35.74
N GLY A 149 19.92 -20.61 35.04
CA GLY A 149 19.66 -20.43 33.60
C GLY A 149 20.46 -21.29 32.61
N LEU A 150 20.07 -21.16 31.34
CA LEU A 150 20.42 -22.00 30.17
C LEU A 150 21.80 -21.75 29.52
N LEU A 151 22.73 -21.01 30.14
CA LEU A 151 24.11 -20.79 29.62
C LEU A 151 25.14 -20.70 30.77
N PRO A 152 26.44 -21.03 30.52
CA PRO A 152 27.38 -21.48 31.54
C PRO A 152 28.09 -20.32 32.25
N ALA A 153 27.36 -19.41 32.88
CA ALA A 153 27.91 -18.58 33.94
C ALA A 153 27.45 -19.19 35.26
N ARG A 154 28.36 -19.70 36.09
CA ARG A 154 28.04 -20.39 37.35
C ARG A 154 27.03 -19.57 38.18
N PRO A 155 25.75 -19.95 38.20
CA PRO A 155 24.75 -19.22 38.95
C PRO A 155 24.94 -19.50 40.44
N SER A 156 24.74 -18.49 41.29
CA SER A 156 24.80 -18.68 42.73
C SER A 156 23.71 -19.66 43.15
N PRO A 157 24.04 -20.79 43.81
CA PRO A 157 23.02 -21.74 44.28
C PRO A 157 22.15 -21.16 45.41
N PHE A 158 22.53 -20.00 45.93
CA PHE A 158 21.90 -19.34 47.08
C PHE A 158 21.26 -18.00 46.75
N ARG A 159 21.45 -17.46 45.54
CA ARG A 159 20.87 -16.17 45.12
C ARG A 159 20.35 -16.22 43.69
N THR A 160 19.13 -15.76 43.49
CA THR A 160 18.51 -15.58 42.17
C THR A 160 17.92 -14.19 42.07
N ASP A 161 18.32 -13.42 41.06
CA ASP A 161 17.71 -12.11 40.78
C ASP A 161 16.52 -12.29 39.83
N VAL A 162 15.44 -11.55 40.09
CA VAL A 162 14.15 -11.63 39.39
C VAL A 162 13.71 -10.21 39.01
N ASP A 163 13.57 -9.98 37.70
CA ASP A 163 13.15 -8.70 37.15
C ASP A 163 11.76 -8.80 36.53
N LEU A 164 10.84 -7.92 36.94
CA LEU A 164 9.45 -7.91 36.48
C LEU A 164 9.10 -6.56 35.85
N TYR A 165 8.75 -6.57 34.56
CA TYR A 165 8.40 -5.36 33.81
C TYR A 165 6.90 -5.07 33.90
N LEU A 166 6.57 -3.84 34.27
CA LEU A 166 5.21 -3.29 34.20
C LEU A 166 5.20 -2.22 33.11
N GLY A 167 4.37 -2.43 32.09
CA GLY A 167 4.24 -1.53 30.93
C GLY A 167 3.58 -0.18 31.22
N GLU A 168 3.33 0.14 32.49
CA GLU A 168 2.73 1.39 32.94
C GLU A 168 3.35 1.83 34.29
N LEU A 169 3.26 3.12 34.61
CA LEU A 169 3.60 3.61 35.94
C LEU A 169 2.44 3.34 36.91
N PRO A 170 2.69 2.82 38.13
CA PRO A 170 1.65 2.65 39.16
C PRO A 170 0.91 3.97 39.41
N PRO A 171 -0.43 4.01 39.56
CA PRO A 171 -1.19 5.23 39.79
C PRO A 171 -0.71 5.97 41.05
N PRO A 172 -0.91 7.31 41.13
CA PRO A 172 -0.53 8.06 42.34
C PRO A 172 -1.27 7.50 43.56
N GLY A 173 -0.55 7.36 44.67
CA GLY A 173 -1.06 6.77 45.91
C GLY A 173 -0.24 5.55 46.34
N GLU A 174 -0.70 4.89 47.41
CA GLU A 174 -0.02 3.73 47.98
C GLU A 174 -0.21 2.51 47.08
N THR A 175 0.90 1.98 46.54
CA THR A 175 0.92 0.69 45.84
C THR A 175 1.50 -0.36 46.77
N GLN A 176 0.99 -1.59 46.73
CA GLN A 176 1.51 -2.68 47.55
C GLN A 176 2.07 -3.79 46.66
N LEU A 177 3.31 -4.16 46.90
CA LEU A 177 3.93 -5.36 46.38
C LEU A 177 3.51 -6.55 47.24
N VAL A 178 2.83 -7.51 46.62
CA VAL A 178 2.34 -8.71 47.27
C VAL A 178 3.19 -9.90 46.83
N VAL A 179 3.80 -10.61 47.79
CA VAL A 179 4.63 -11.78 47.53
C VAL A 179 4.12 -12.98 48.31
N GLU A 180 4.02 -14.12 47.65
CA GLU A 180 3.66 -15.40 48.27
C GLU A 180 4.52 -16.52 47.68
N TRP A 181 4.94 -17.45 48.52
CA TRP A 181 5.56 -18.69 48.06
C TRP A 181 5.28 -19.84 49.04
N PRO A 182 4.16 -20.55 48.85
CA PRO A 182 3.70 -21.55 49.81
C PRO A 182 4.71 -22.68 50.05
N ASP A 183 5.39 -23.15 49.00
CA ASP A 183 6.31 -24.30 49.09
C ASP A 183 7.62 -24.00 49.84
N GLU A 184 7.99 -22.72 49.91
CA GLU A 184 9.14 -22.23 50.69
C GLU A 184 8.71 -21.63 52.04
N GLY A 185 7.44 -21.81 52.43
CA GLY A 185 6.87 -21.29 53.67
C GLY A 185 6.81 -19.76 53.73
N VAL A 186 6.87 -19.07 52.60
CA VAL A 186 6.66 -17.62 52.51
C VAL A 186 5.17 -17.37 52.42
N THR A 187 4.59 -16.85 53.49
CA THR A 187 3.18 -16.42 53.50
C THR A 187 2.98 -15.15 52.69
N GLU A 188 1.72 -14.86 52.33
CA GLU A 188 1.37 -13.62 51.64
C GLU A 188 1.83 -12.40 52.45
N THR A 189 2.67 -11.59 51.81
CA THR A 189 3.33 -10.44 52.44
C THR A 189 3.10 -9.20 51.58
N HIS A 190 2.81 -8.07 52.22
CA HIS A 190 2.53 -6.80 51.56
C HIS A 190 3.65 -5.80 51.89
N THR A 191 4.35 -5.35 50.87
CA THR A 191 5.41 -4.34 50.98
C THR A 191 4.93 -3.05 50.33
N ALA A 192 4.91 -1.95 51.09
CA ALA A 192 4.50 -0.65 50.56
C ALA A 192 5.49 -0.13 49.51
N VAL A 193 4.94 0.44 48.44
CA VAL A 193 5.66 1.04 47.31
C VAL A 193 5.12 2.45 47.11
N ASP A 194 6.00 3.44 47.21
CA ASP A 194 5.64 4.83 46.95
C ASP A 194 5.63 5.08 45.44
N ALA A 195 4.44 5.03 44.84
CA ALA A 195 4.26 5.32 43.42
C ALA A 195 4.59 6.77 43.07
N GLY A 196 4.53 7.70 44.03
CA GLY A 196 4.93 9.10 43.85
C GLY A 196 6.42 9.22 43.57
N VAL A 197 7.26 8.47 44.29
CA VAL A 197 8.71 8.41 44.06
C VAL A 197 9.04 7.82 42.68
N LEU A 198 8.36 6.74 42.28
CA LEU A 198 8.53 6.14 40.95
C LEU A 198 8.11 7.11 39.85
N ARG A 199 6.98 7.80 40.00
CA ARG A 199 6.53 8.82 39.02
C ARG A 199 7.48 10.01 38.96
N ALA A 200 7.96 10.51 40.09
CA ALA A 200 8.96 11.59 40.11
C ALA A 200 10.27 11.15 39.43
N ALA A 201 10.68 9.89 39.60
CA ALA A 201 11.85 9.34 38.94
C ALA A 201 11.71 9.22 37.43
N SER A 202 10.50 9.04 36.89
CA SER A 202 10.28 9.00 35.43
C SER A 202 10.68 10.30 34.71
N GLY A 203 10.64 11.43 35.42
CA GLY A 203 11.11 12.73 34.91
C GLY A 203 12.63 12.91 34.91
N ARG A 204 13.39 11.97 35.49
CA ARG A 204 14.87 11.97 35.54
C ARG A 204 15.51 11.01 34.54
N VAL A 205 14.70 10.41 33.66
CA VAL A 205 15.16 9.49 32.61
C VAL A 205 15.95 10.27 31.56
N ILE A 206 17.08 9.72 31.12
CA ILE A 206 17.92 10.34 30.11
C ILE A 206 17.67 9.67 28.76
N GLU A 207 17.36 10.48 27.76
CA GLU A 207 17.17 10.06 26.39
C GLU A 207 18.52 10.06 25.64
N VAL A 208 18.85 8.95 24.96
CA VAL A 208 20.16 8.73 24.32
C VAL A 208 19.96 8.42 22.84
N TRP A 209 20.38 9.34 21.96
CA TRP A 209 20.32 9.16 20.51
C TRP A 209 21.62 8.48 20.03
N PRO A 210 21.55 7.33 19.34
CA PRO A 210 22.73 6.79 18.67
C PRO A 210 23.12 7.72 17.51
N ALA A 211 24.39 8.13 17.45
CA ALA A 211 24.91 8.88 16.30
C ALA A 211 24.81 8.02 15.02
N PRO A 212 24.63 8.61 13.83
CA PRO A 212 24.62 7.85 12.58
C PRO A 212 25.99 7.18 12.38
N GLU A 213 25.99 5.87 12.11
CA GLU A 213 27.20 5.13 11.78
C GLU A 213 27.89 5.74 10.56
N ARG A 214 29.18 6.04 10.69
CA ARG A 214 30.03 6.49 9.58
C ARG A 214 30.34 5.26 8.71
N PRO A 215 30.12 5.28 7.38
CA PRO A 215 30.49 4.14 6.55
C PRO A 215 32.01 3.96 6.57
N GLU A 216 32.46 2.74 6.87
CA GLU A 216 33.90 2.41 6.86
C GLU A 216 34.47 2.52 5.42
N PRO A 217 35.70 3.04 5.23
CA PRO A 217 36.33 3.05 3.93
C PRO A 217 36.74 1.63 3.52
N ALA A 218 36.46 1.26 2.27
CA ALA A 218 36.93 0.02 1.68
C ALA A 218 38.47 0.00 1.63
N GLU A 219 39.11 -0.94 2.32
CA GLU A 219 40.55 -1.16 2.21
C GLU A 219 40.91 -1.88 0.89
N PRO A 220 42.04 -1.52 0.24
CA PRO A 220 42.47 -2.13 -1.02
C PRO A 220 43.15 -3.49 -0.81
N ALA A 221 42.91 -4.40 -1.76
CA ALA A 221 43.47 -5.74 -1.79
C ALA A 221 44.93 -5.75 -2.30
N GLU A 222 45.81 -6.54 -1.67
CA GLU A 222 47.15 -6.96 -2.16
C GLU A 222 47.66 -8.19 -1.33
N PRO A 223 48.64 -9.01 -1.80
CA PRO A 223 48.42 -10.40 -2.23
C PRO A 223 49.05 -11.51 -1.34
N ALA A 224 48.70 -12.77 -1.65
CA ALA A 224 49.16 -14.04 -1.05
C ALA A 224 50.69 -14.28 -1.19
N GLU A 225 51.42 -15.00 -0.34
CA GLU A 225 51.34 -16.43 0.08
C GLU A 225 52.24 -16.74 1.34
N PRO A 226 52.63 -18.00 1.69
CA PRO A 226 51.87 -19.06 2.37
C PRO A 226 52.55 -19.64 3.65
N ALA A 227 51.79 -20.20 4.61
CA ALA A 227 52.19 -21.33 5.48
C ALA A 227 51.08 -21.73 6.48
N GLU A 228 50.64 -23.00 6.44
CA GLU A 228 49.78 -23.66 7.43
C GLU A 228 50.61 -24.25 8.62
N PRO A 229 50.00 -24.97 9.60
CA PRO A 229 48.95 -24.55 10.53
C PRO A 229 49.37 -24.84 11.99
N ALA A 230 49.16 -23.91 12.92
CA ALA A 230 49.29 -24.22 14.35
C ALA A 230 48.33 -23.39 15.19
N ALA A 231 47.49 -24.11 15.94
CA ALA A 231 46.49 -23.58 16.84
C ALA A 231 47.08 -22.55 17.82
N GLN A 232 46.60 -21.31 17.75
CA GLN A 232 46.84 -20.31 18.79
C GLN A 232 45.62 -20.21 19.71
N PRO A 233 45.81 -20.20 21.04
CA PRO A 233 44.76 -19.90 21.99
C PRO A 233 44.45 -18.40 21.89
N ARG A 234 43.24 -18.05 21.42
CA ARG A 234 42.77 -16.66 21.48
C ARG A 234 42.46 -16.33 22.94
N MET A 235 43.44 -15.72 23.60
CA MET A 235 43.28 -15.08 24.89
C MET A 235 42.38 -13.86 24.69
N PHE A 236 41.07 -14.01 24.89
CA PHE A 236 40.17 -12.87 25.04
C PHE A 236 40.13 -12.50 26.53
N MET A 237 40.81 -11.40 26.88
CA MET A 237 40.51 -10.66 28.10
C MET A 237 39.04 -10.22 28.01
N THR A 238 38.18 -10.82 28.82
CA THR A 238 36.84 -10.29 29.08
C THR A 238 36.92 -9.49 30.38
N ALA A 239 36.97 -8.17 30.22
CA ALA A 239 36.76 -7.25 31.33
C ALA A 239 35.35 -7.47 31.88
N ALA A 240 35.27 -7.83 33.16
CA ALA A 240 34.01 -7.92 33.89
C ALA A 240 33.47 -6.50 34.12
N ALA A 241 32.53 -6.08 33.28
CA ALA A 241 31.70 -4.90 33.55
C ALA A 241 30.36 -5.38 34.10
N GLY A 242 30.15 -5.17 35.40
CA GLY A 242 28.83 -5.29 36.02
C GLY A 242 27.92 -4.20 35.45
N GLY A 243 26.99 -4.60 34.60
CA GLY A 243 25.90 -3.79 34.08
C GLY A 243 24.64 -4.66 33.92
N PRO A 244 23.43 -4.07 33.89
CA PRO A 244 22.19 -4.83 33.83
C PRO A 244 22.14 -5.70 32.56
N PRO A 245 21.61 -6.94 32.64
CA PRO A 245 21.61 -7.87 31.52
C PRO A 245 20.74 -7.35 30.38
N ALA A 246 21.34 -7.26 29.19
CA ALA A 246 20.64 -7.07 27.94
C ALA A 246 19.64 -8.22 27.72
N ILE A 247 18.34 -7.93 27.63
CA ILE A 247 17.32 -8.92 27.26
C ILE A 247 16.64 -8.49 25.97
N LEU A 248 17.13 -9.11 24.90
CA LEU A 248 16.57 -9.16 23.56
C LEU A 248 15.14 -9.73 23.59
N ALA A 249 14.16 -8.94 23.14
CA ALA A 249 13.02 -9.54 22.46
C ALA A 249 13.50 -9.99 21.07
N PRO A 250 13.12 -11.18 20.56
CA PRO A 250 13.31 -11.42 19.14
C PRO A 250 12.55 -10.33 18.38
N PRO A 251 13.15 -9.70 17.35
CA PRO A 251 12.48 -8.68 16.58
C PRO A 251 11.15 -9.26 16.07
N LEU A 252 10.10 -8.43 16.12
CA LEU A 252 8.83 -8.76 15.51
C LEU A 252 9.11 -9.29 14.11
N THR A 253 8.51 -10.45 13.78
CA THR A 253 8.65 -10.97 12.42
C THR A 253 8.15 -9.89 11.45
N ARG A 254 8.72 -9.83 10.25
CA ARG A 254 8.34 -8.84 9.22
C ARG A 254 6.83 -8.76 9.05
N ARG A 255 6.14 -9.91 9.09
CA ARG A 255 4.67 -10.02 9.03
C ARG A 255 3.96 -9.31 10.19
N GLN A 256 4.48 -9.41 11.42
CA GLN A 256 3.89 -8.77 12.59
C GLN A 256 4.14 -7.25 12.60
N LEU A 257 5.33 -6.81 12.16
CA LEU A 257 5.60 -5.38 11.94
C LEU A 257 4.67 -4.80 10.87
N ASP A 258 4.49 -5.52 9.77
CA ASP A 258 3.62 -5.10 8.68
C ASP A 258 2.15 -5.05 9.13
N THR A 259 1.68 -6.02 9.91
CA THR A 259 0.32 -5.99 10.48
C THR A 259 0.12 -4.79 11.39
N ARG A 260 1.04 -4.52 12.33
CA ARG A 260 0.91 -3.36 13.23
C ARG A 260 1.03 -2.03 12.51
N ARG A 261 1.94 -1.93 11.55
CA ARG A 261 2.07 -0.76 10.69
C ARG A 261 0.74 -0.50 9.97
N ARG A 262 0.10 -1.52 9.39
CA ARG A 262 -1.20 -1.39 8.73
C ARG A 262 -2.32 -0.98 9.70
N GLU A 263 -2.33 -1.52 10.91
CA GLU A 263 -3.32 -1.14 11.95
C GLU A 263 -3.16 0.32 12.40
N GLU A 264 -1.92 0.76 12.60
CA GLU A 264 -1.61 2.13 13.00
C GLU A 264 -1.86 3.12 11.85
N GLU A 265 -1.45 2.76 10.62
CA GLU A 265 -1.78 3.50 9.39
C GLU A 265 -3.29 3.63 9.23
N ALA A 266 -4.06 2.55 9.45
CA ALA A 266 -5.52 2.59 9.42
C ALA A 266 -6.09 3.53 10.49
N ARG A 267 -5.62 3.46 11.73
CA ARG A 267 -6.09 4.33 12.81
C ARG A 267 -5.78 5.81 12.56
N ARG A 268 -4.58 6.12 12.04
CA ARG A 268 -4.20 7.50 11.67
C ARG A 268 -5.02 7.99 10.49
N ARG A 269 -5.30 7.12 9.52
CA ARG A 269 -6.09 7.43 8.32
C ARG A 269 -7.54 7.78 8.67
N TYR A 270 -8.18 7.01 9.55
CA TYR A 270 -9.58 7.21 9.98
C TYR A 270 -9.74 8.12 11.21
N ALA A 271 -8.70 8.88 11.59
CA ALA A 271 -8.79 9.81 12.69
C ALA A 271 -9.93 10.84 12.46
N PRO A 272 -10.84 11.05 13.44
CA PRO A 272 -11.96 11.97 13.29
C PRO A 272 -11.48 13.38 12.92
N ARG A 273 -12.03 13.92 11.83
CA ARG A 273 -11.78 15.29 11.38
C ARG A 273 -13.05 15.86 10.76
N ALA A 274 -13.45 17.04 11.23
CA ALA A 274 -14.64 17.77 10.78
C ALA A 274 -14.42 18.54 9.45
N ASP A 275 -13.49 18.09 8.60
CA ASP A 275 -13.17 18.73 7.32
C ASP A 275 -12.75 17.70 6.27
N TRP A 276 -12.70 18.16 5.01
CA TRP A 276 -12.24 17.40 3.85
C TRP A 276 -10.78 17.70 3.47
N ARG A 277 -10.02 18.39 4.32
CA ARG A 277 -8.63 18.76 4.01
C ARG A 277 -7.75 17.51 3.97
N HIS A 278 -6.76 17.56 3.08
CA HIS A 278 -5.82 16.48 2.81
C HIS A 278 -6.48 15.16 2.35
N MET A 279 -7.70 15.23 1.82
CA MET A 279 -8.33 14.11 1.16
C MET A 279 -7.84 14.04 -0.30
N GLY A 280 -6.91 13.13 -0.58
CA GLY A 280 -6.49 12.84 -1.95
C GLY A 280 -7.56 12.08 -2.74
N ARG A 281 -7.39 11.96 -4.07
CA ARG A 281 -8.31 11.23 -4.96
C ARG A 281 -8.71 9.85 -4.43
N ARG A 282 -7.71 9.04 -4.03
CA ARG A 282 -7.90 7.69 -3.44
C ARG A 282 -8.71 7.66 -2.14
N GLY A 283 -8.82 8.79 -1.42
CA GLY A 283 -9.59 8.88 -0.19
C GLY A 283 -11.09 8.83 -0.42
N TRP A 284 -11.58 9.24 -1.59
CA TRP A 284 -13.00 9.20 -1.94
C TRP A 284 -13.50 7.77 -2.20
N GLY A 285 -12.62 6.90 -2.69
CA GLY A 285 -12.89 5.47 -2.84
C GLY A 285 -12.92 4.67 -1.53
N ASP A 286 -12.59 5.31 -0.41
CA ASP A 286 -12.57 4.70 0.92
C ASP A 286 -13.82 5.11 1.70
N ALA A 287 -14.88 4.30 1.58
CA ALA A 287 -16.17 4.60 2.20
C ALA A 287 -16.08 4.71 3.73
N ALA A 288 -15.16 3.98 4.37
CA ALA A 288 -14.94 4.07 5.82
C ALA A 288 -14.31 5.42 6.20
N LEU A 289 -13.37 5.92 5.39
CA LEU A 289 -12.80 7.26 5.59
C LEU A 289 -13.84 8.36 5.39
N VAL A 290 -14.63 8.28 4.34
CA VAL A 290 -15.71 9.25 4.08
C VAL A 290 -16.70 9.26 5.24
N ARG A 291 -17.11 8.08 5.72
CA ARG A 291 -17.99 7.94 6.88
C ARG A 291 -17.38 8.57 8.13
N ALA A 292 -16.13 8.26 8.44
CA ALA A 292 -15.45 8.82 9.61
C ALA A 292 -15.38 10.35 9.57
N ARG A 293 -15.21 10.97 8.39
CA ARG A 293 -15.23 12.43 8.23
C ARG A 293 -16.63 13.00 8.41
N LEU A 294 -17.64 12.39 7.79
CA LEU A 294 -19.03 12.82 7.93
C LEU A 294 -19.52 12.72 9.38
N ASP A 295 -19.18 11.64 10.07
CA ASP A 295 -19.56 11.41 11.47
C ASP A 295 -18.81 12.34 12.42
N ALA A 296 -17.60 12.78 12.06
CA ALA A 296 -16.86 13.83 12.74
C ALA A 296 -17.36 15.26 12.42
N GLY A 297 -18.39 15.41 11.58
CA GLY A 297 -19.00 16.71 11.26
C GLY A 297 -18.44 17.40 10.03
N ALA A 298 -17.75 16.68 9.13
CA ALA A 298 -17.32 17.27 7.86
C ALA A 298 -18.53 17.70 7.01
N PRO A 299 -18.56 18.94 6.50
CA PRO A 299 -19.72 19.49 5.79
C PRO A 299 -19.93 18.81 4.42
N PRO A 300 -21.04 18.08 4.18
CA PRO A 300 -21.24 17.29 2.96
C PRO A 300 -21.43 18.14 1.69
N GLY A 301 -21.80 19.42 1.84
CA GLY A 301 -21.96 20.38 0.74
C GLY A 301 -20.82 21.41 0.62
N ALA A 302 -19.67 21.21 1.27
CA ALA A 302 -18.57 22.17 1.20
C ALA A 302 -17.96 22.26 -0.21
N ARG A 303 -17.42 23.43 -0.59
CA ARG A 303 -16.61 23.56 -1.80
C ARG A 303 -15.15 23.21 -1.48
N ILE A 304 -14.58 22.28 -2.23
CA ILE A 304 -13.25 21.70 -2.00
C ILE A 304 -12.32 22.09 -3.16
N GLY A 305 -11.12 22.53 -2.82
CA GLY A 305 -10.08 22.83 -3.80
C GLY A 305 -10.36 24.12 -4.60
N ARG A 306 -9.68 24.25 -5.74
CA ARG A 306 -9.71 25.46 -6.59
C ARG A 306 -10.80 25.46 -7.66
N SER A 307 -11.44 24.31 -7.91
CA SER A 307 -12.53 24.16 -8.89
C SER A 307 -13.92 24.21 -8.24
N GLY A 308 -13.99 24.51 -6.94
CA GLY A 308 -15.26 24.61 -6.22
C GLY A 308 -16.04 23.29 -6.12
N ALA A 309 -15.38 22.15 -6.31
CA ALA A 309 -16.02 20.84 -6.32
C ALA A 309 -16.63 20.51 -4.94
N ALA A 310 -17.90 20.13 -4.91
CA ALA A 310 -18.52 19.53 -3.72
C ALA A 310 -18.04 18.08 -3.49
N PRO A 311 -18.07 17.55 -2.25
CA PRO A 311 -17.80 16.14 -1.94
C PRO A 311 -18.47 15.15 -2.90
N LEU A 312 -19.70 15.44 -3.31
CA LEU A 312 -20.46 14.58 -4.22
C LEU A 312 -19.82 14.48 -5.61
N HIS A 313 -19.19 15.54 -6.14
CA HIS A 313 -18.43 15.48 -7.39
C HIS A 313 -17.25 14.53 -7.27
N LEU A 314 -16.47 14.68 -6.19
CA LEU A 314 -15.26 13.89 -5.98
C LEU A 314 -15.59 12.42 -5.69
N ALA A 315 -16.70 12.15 -4.99
CA ALA A 315 -17.23 10.81 -4.82
C ALA A 315 -17.77 10.20 -6.12
N ALA A 316 -18.41 11.00 -6.97
CA ALA A 316 -18.85 10.55 -8.28
C ALA A 316 -17.64 10.21 -9.19
N GLU A 317 -16.61 11.05 -9.15
CA GLU A 317 -15.38 10.93 -9.94
C GLU A 317 -14.49 9.75 -9.50
N GLU A 318 -14.17 9.67 -8.21
CA GLU A 318 -13.11 8.80 -7.66
C GLU A 318 -13.61 7.85 -6.56
N GLY A 319 -14.89 7.95 -6.17
CA GLY A 319 -15.46 7.26 -5.02
C GLY A 319 -15.94 5.85 -5.28
N THR A 320 -16.89 5.38 -4.46
CA THR A 320 -17.65 4.15 -4.70
C THR A 320 -19.14 4.48 -4.71
N GLU A 321 -19.97 3.57 -5.21
CA GLU A 321 -21.43 3.66 -5.09
C GLU A 321 -21.87 3.90 -3.63
N GLU A 322 -21.20 3.27 -2.67
CA GLU A 322 -21.46 3.45 -1.23
C GLU A 322 -21.15 4.89 -0.79
N THR A 323 -19.99 5.43 -1.17
CA THR A 323 -19.61 6.82 -0.88
C THR A 323 -20.64 7.81 -1.43
N VAL A 324 -21.08 7.61 -2.68
CA VAL A 324 -22.08 8.46 -3.33
C VAL A 324 -23.40 8.43 -2.56
N ARG A 325 -23.92 7.24 -2.23
CA ARG A 325 -25.16 7.11 -1.44
C ARG A 325 -25.04 7.73 -0.05
N MET A 326 -23.88 7.60 0.59
CA MET A 326 -23.64 8.15 1.92
C MET A 326 -23.65 9.68 1.93
N LEU A 327 -23.20 10.33 0.86
CA LEU A 327 -23.27 11.78 0.73
C LEU A 327 -24.70 12.24 0.39
N LEU A 328 -25.38 11.52 -0.51
CA LEU A 328 -26.78 11.81 -0.88
C LEU A 328 -27.73 11.72 0.32
N SER A 329 -27.45 10.87 1.31
CA SER A 329 -28.26 10.78 2.54
C SER A 329 -28.09 11.96 3.51
N ARG A 330 -27.21 12.93 3.20
CA ARG A 330 -26.92 14.11 4.04
C ARG A 330 -27.54 15.40 3.50
N ASP A 331 -28.68 15.30 2.81
CA ASP A 331 -29.47 16.43 2.28
C ASP A 331 -28.66 17.42 1.42
N VAL A 332 -27.81 16.86 0.55
CA VAL A 332 -27.03 17.64 -0.42
C VAL A 332 -27.80 17.80 -1.72
N ALA A 333 -27.65 18.96 -2.37
CA ALA A 333 -28.18 19.16 -3.72
C ALA A 333 -27.49 18.18 -4.69
N VAL A 334 -28.28 17.30 -5.31
CA VAL A 334 -27.78 16.28 -6.25
C VAL A 334 -27.12 16.91 -7.49
N ASP A 335 -27.69 18.01 -7.99
CA ASP A 335 -27.21 18.76 -9.17
C ASP A 335 -26.40 20.01 -8.78
N VAL A 336 -25.70 19.96 -7.65
CA VAL A 336 -24.72 20.99 -7.29
C VAL A 336 -23.74 21.17 -8.45
N ARG A 337 -23.42 22.42 -8.80
CA ARG A 337 -22.45 22.72 -9.86
C ARG A 337 -21.12 23.19 -9.30
N ASP A 338 -20.05 22.64 -9.84
CA ASP A 338 -18.71 23.14 -9.61
C ASP A 338 -18.45 24.45 -10.41
N ASP A 339 -17.23 24.96 -10.36
CA ASP A 339 -16.90 26.25 -10.99
C ASP A 339 -16.85 26.17 -12.53
N ASP A 340 -16.70 24.96 -13.09
CA ASP A 340 -16.80 24.71 -14.53
C ASP A 340 -18.26 24.48 -14.98
N GLY A 341 -19.22 24.47 -14.05
CA GLY A 341 -20.63 24.26 -14.32
C GLY A 341 -21.04 22.78 -14.44
N HIS A 342 -20.15 21.85 -14.11
CA HIS A 342 -20.41 20.42 -14.18
C HIS A 342 -21.11 19.92 -12.91
N THR A 343 -21.97 18.90 -13.03
CA THR A 343 -22.67 18.24 -11.91
C THR A 343 -21.96 16.94 -11.50
N PRO A 344 -22.24 16.37 -10.31
CA PRO A 344 -21.69 15.07 -9.93
C PRO A 344 -21.97 13.96 -10.95
N LEU A 345 -23.16 13.96 -11.56
CA LEU A 345 -23.50 12.96 -12.59
C LEU A 345 -22.58 13.03 -13.80
N TRP A 346 -22.13 14.23 -14.20
CA TRP A 346 -21.14 14.39 -15.27
C TRP A 346 -19.86 13.61 -14.98
N TYR A 347 -19.31 13.73 -13.77
CA TYR A 347 -18.11 12.99 -13.35
C TYR A 347 -18.34 11.49 -13.24
N ALA A 348 -19.49 11.05 -12.71
CA ALA A 348 -19.82 9.62 -12.63
C ALA A 348 -19.86 8.98 -14.02
N VAL A 349 -20.47 9.66 -15.00
CA VAL A 349 -20.54 9.19 -16.39
C VAL A 349 -19.14 9.01 -16.98
N HIS A 350 -18.20 9.93 -16.73
CA HIS A 350 -16.82 9.79 -17.21
C HIS A 350 -16.11 8.54 -16.67
N SER A 351 -16.45 8.08 -15.46
CA SER A 351 -15.90 6.85 -14.87
C SER A 351 -16.57 5.56 -15.36
N MET A 352 -17.72 5.67 -16.04
CA MET A 352 -18.54 4.54 -16.51
C MET A 352 -18.97 3.55 -15.41
N ASP A 353 -18.90 3.96 -14.13
CA ASP A 353 -19.34 3.14 -12.99
C ASP A 353 -20.87 3.17 -12.87
N GLN A 354 -21.51 2.07 -13.30
CA GLN A 354 -22.97 1.93 -13.28
C GLN A 354 -23.58 2.15 -11.90
N GLY A 355 -22.90 1.72 -10.83
CA GLY A 355 -23.40 1.84 -9.46
C GLY A 355 -23.55 3.30 -9.06
N ARG A 356 -22.54 4.12 -9.37
CA ARG A 356 -22.55 5.57 -9.09
C ARG A 356 -23.58 6.30 -9.95
N ILE A 357 -23.67 5.96 -11.24
CA ILE A 357 -24.65 6.54 -12.15
C ILE A 357 -26.07 6.27 -11.63
N ARG A 358 -26.39 5.01 -11.28
CA ARG A 358 -27.70 4.63 -10.72
C ARG A 358 -27.99 5.30 -9.39
N ALA A 359 -26.99 5.47 -8.52
CA ALA A 359 -27.17 6.16 -7.25
C ALA A 359 -27.57 7.63 -7.44
N LEU A 360 -26.95 8.32 -8.40
CA LEU A 360 -27.25 9.72 -8.71
C LEU A 360 -28.59 9.88 -9.45
N THR A 361 -28.84 9.08 -10.49
CA THR A 361 -30.13 9.15 -11.22
C THR A 361 -31.30 8.73 -10.35
N GLY A 362 -31.12 7.72 -9.48
CA GLY A 362 -32.12 7.31 -8.50
C GLY A 362 -32.39 8.36 -7.42
N ALA A 363 -31.45 9.28 -7.17
CA ALA A 363 -31.62 10.44 -6.30
C ALA A 363 -32.19 11.67 -7.04
N GLY A 364 -32.57 11.53 -8.31
CA GLY A 364 -33.19 12.59 -9.10
C GLY A 364 -32.22 13.55 -9.77
N ALA A 365 -30.95 13.15 -9.97
CA ALA A 365 -30.00 13.95 -10.75
C ALA A 365 -30.53 14.27 -12.15
N ASP A 366 -30.38 15.52 -12.59
CA ASP A 366 -30.70 15.94 -13.95
C ASP A 366 -29.74 15.31 -14.96
N VAL A 367 -30.32 14.50 -15.83
CA VAL A 367 -29.62 13.70 -16.82
C VAL A 367 -29.44 14.45 -18.15
N TRP A 368 -30.32 15.40 -18.46
CA TRP A 368 -30.48 15.88 -19.84
C TRP A 368 -29.99 17.30 -20.07
N THR A 369 -29.79 18.10 -19.03
CA THR A 369 -29.22 19.44 -19.19
C THR A 369 -27.79 19.40 -19.71
N PRO A 370 -27.48 20.07 -20.84
CA PRO A 370 -26.13 20.17 -21.36
C PRO A 370 -25.17 20.87 -20.40
N GLN A 371 -23.94 20.38 -20.32
CA GLN A 371 -22.89 20.90 -19.45
C GLN A 371 -21.65 21.31 -20.25
N ALA A 372 -21.34 20.63 -21.35
CA ALA A 372 -20.26 21.01 -22.27
C ALA A 372 -20.79 21.09 -23.71
N GLY A 373 -21.00 22.31 -24.21
CA GLY A 373 -21.63 22.51 -25.52
C GLY A 373 -23.04 21.96 -25.50
N HIS A 374 -23.33 20.99 -26.38
CA HIS A 374 -24.63 20.31 -26.41
C HIS A 374 -24.63 18.95 -25.68
N TRP A 375 -23.51 18.58 -25.03
CA TRP A 375 -23.36 17.31 -24.32
C TRP A 375 -23.90 17.39 -22.90
N SER A 376 -24.85 16.50 -22.60
CA SER A 376 -25.37 16.22 -21.26
C SER A 376 -24.92 14.82 -20.81
N PRO A 377 -24.95 14.51 -19.49
CA PRO A 377 -24.61 13.16 -19.02
C PRO A 377 -25.43 12.06 -19.70
N GLY A 378 -26.72 12.28 -19.89
CA GLY A 378 -27.62 11.39 -20.60
C GLY A 378 -27.24 11.19 -22.05
N ARG A 379 -26.95 12.28 -22.78
CA ARG A 379 -26.52 12.20 -24.18
C ARG A 379 -25.23 11.41 -24.33
N LEU A 380 -24.25 11.62 -23.44
CA LEU A 380 -23.02 10.82 -23.42
C LEU A 380 -23.33 9.34 -23.17
N LEU A 381 -24.19 9.02 -22.20
CA LEU A 381 -24.58 7.63 -21.93
C LEU A 381 -25.30 6.96 -23.11
N LEU A 382 -26.08 7.71 -23.89
CA LEU A 382 -26.73 7.21 -25.11
C LEU A 382 -25.73 6.78 -26.19
N THR A 383 -24.49 7.27 -26.14
CA THR A 383 -23.41 6.83 -27.03
C THR A 383 -22.71 5.56 -26.52
N THR A 384 -23.17 4.93 -25.44
CA THR A 384 -22.47 3.80 -24.82
C THR A 384 -23.41 2.61 -24.57
N PRO A 385 -22.88 1.43 -24.24
CA PRO A 385 -23.70 0.30 -23.78
C PRO A 385 -24.55 0.59 -22.53
N LEU A 386 -24.29 1.70 -21.82
CA LEU A 386 -25.08 2.14 -20.67
C LEU A 386 -26.31 2.98 -21.04
N ALA A 387 -26.60 3.19 -22.32
CA ALA A 387 -27.80 3.87 -22.80
C ALA A 387 -29.10 3.40 -22.12
N PRO A 388 -29.33 2.09 -21.86
CA PRO A 388 -30.56 1.63 -21.19
C PRO A 388 -30.76 2.17 -19.76
N LEU A 389 -29.72 2.68 -19.10
CA LEU A 389 -29.86 3.28 -17.77
C LEU A 389 -30.63 4.60 -17.79
N VAL A 390 -30.66 5.27 -18.94
CA VAL A 390 -31.24 6.61 -19.08
C VAL A 390 -32.28 6.71 -20.18
N ALA A 391 -32.32 5.77 -21.14
CA ALA A 391 -33.21 5.83 -22.30
C ALA A 391 -34.70 6.04 -21.97
N ASP A 392 -35.16 5.50 -20.84
CA ASP A 392 -36.57 5.58 -20.41
C ASP A 392 -36.84 6.70 -19.38
N LEU A 393 -35.83 7.50 -19.02
CA LEU A 393 -36.00 8.60 -18.07
C LEU A 393 -36.71 9.80 -18.72
N PRO A 394 -37.52 10.56 -17.95
CA PRO A 394 -38.19 11.76 -18.46
C PRO A 394 -37.19 12.73 -19.11
N GLY A 395 -37.51 13.25 -20.28
CA GLY A 395 -36.64 14.17 -21.03
C GLY A 395 -35.63 13.48 -21.95
N ALA A 396 -35.64 12.14 -22.04
CA ALA A 396 -34.79 11.41 -22.97
C ALA A 396 -35.03 11.83 -24.43
N VAL A 397 -33.94 12.22 -25.10
CA VAL A 397 -33.93 12.55 -26.53
C VAL A 397 -33.15 11.47 -27.26
N ARG A 398 -33.72 10.93 -28.34
CA ARG A 398 -32.97 10.00 -29.21
C ARG A 398 -31.84 10.72 -29.91
N LEU A 399 -30.68 10.07 -30.03
CA LEU A 399 -29.60 10.60 -30.85
C LEU A 399 -30.08 10.75 -32.31
N PRO A 400 -29.82 11.90 -32.95
CA PRO A 400 -30.00 12.08 -34.38
C PRO A 400 -29.37 10.93 -35.18
N ALA A 401 -30.02 10.50 -36.25
CA ALA A 401 -29.56 9.34 -37.03
C ALA A 401 -28.11 9.48 -37.55
N ALA A 402 -27.71 10.69 -37.97
CA ALA A 402 -26.36 10.97 -38.43
C ALA A 402 -25.31 10.82 -37.31
N GLU A 403 -25.64 11.27 -36.10
CA GLU A 403 -24.77 11.15 -34.93
C GLU A 403 -24.69 9.71 -34.43
N ALA A 404 -25.82 9.00 -34.37
CA ALA A 404 -25.85 7.59 -34.04
C ALA A 404 -24.99 6.77 -35.02
N ALA A 405 -25.05 7.09 -36.32
CA ALA A 405 -24.19 6.48 -37.34
C ALA A 405 -22.71 6.84 -37.15
N ALA A 406 -22.39 8.08 -36.79
CA ALA A 406 -21.02 8.50 -36.51
C ALA A 406 -20.44 7.80 -35.28
N VAL A 407 -21.24 7.63 -34.23
CA VAL A 407 -20.89 6.86 -33.03
C VAL A 407 -20.65 5.39 -33.38
N GLN A 408 -21.54 4.76 -34.14
CA GLN A 408 -21.38 3.38 -34.59
C GLN A 408 -20.12 3.19 -35.46
N ALA A 409 -19.82 4.16 -36.33
CA ALA A 409 -18.60 4.13 -37.13
C ALA A 409 -17.33 4.26 -36.27
N ALA A 410 -17.34 5.13 -35.25
CA ALA A 410 -16.26 5.25 -34.29
C ALA A 410 -16.06 3.95 -33.51
N ASP A 411 -17.13 3.36 -32.98
CA ASP A 411 -17.08 2.09 -32.23
C ASP A 411 -16.55 0.94 -33.11
N ALA A 412 -16.99 0.85 -34.37
CA ALA A 412 -16.50 -0.15 -35.33
C ALA A 412 -15.00 0.01 -35.63
N LEU A 413 -14.53 1.26 -35.79
CA LEU A 413 -13.11 1.54 -36.00
C LEU A 413 -12.27 1.22 -34.77
N ILE A 414 -12.73 1.59 -33.58
CA ILE A 414 -12.07 1.23 -32.32
C ILE A 414 -11.94 -0.29 -32.21
N ALA A 415 -13.02 -1.03 -32.51
CA ALA A 415 -13.02 -2.48 -32.51
C ALA A 415 -12.05 -3.09 -33.54
N ALA A 416 -11.82 -2.42 -34.68
CA ALA A 416 -10.86 -2.88 -35.70
C ALA A 416 -9.39 -2.88 -35.23
N PHE A 417 -9.06 -2.09 -34.20
CA PHE A 417 -7.74 -2.14 -33.54
C PHE A 417 -7.63 -3.23 -32.46
N GLY A 418 -8.74 -3.90 -32.15
CA GLY A 418 -8.80 -5.07 -31.26
C GLY A 418 -8.87 -4.74 -29.76
N GLU A 419 -9.16 -5.77 -28.97
CA GLU A 419 -9.32 -5.67 -27.51
C GLU A 419 -8.05 -6.03 -26.73
N GLU A 420 -7.04 -6.60 -27.39
CA GLU A 420 -5.77 -6.92 -26.73
C GLU A 420 -4.86 -5.69 -26.66
N PRO A 421 -3.94 -5.65 -25.68
CA PRO A 421 -2.86 -4.67 -25.63
C PRO A 421 -2.06 -4.53 -26.94
N LEU A 422 -1.95 -3.30 -27.44
CA LEU A 422 -1.02 -2.89 -28.48
C LEU A 422 0.11 -2.08 -27.86
N TRP A 423 1.37 -2.32 -28.20
CA TRP A 423 2.43 -1.44 -27.71
C TRP A 423 2.50 -0.19 -28.59
N THR A 424 1.99 0.94 -28.08
CA THR A 424 2.00 2.21 -28.82
C THR A 424 3.03 3.20 -28.31
N GLU A 425 3.66 2.99 -27.16
CA GLU A 425 4.69 3.93 -26.67
C GLU A 425 5.87 3.99 -27.63
N GLY A 426 6.15 5.18 -28.16
CA GLY A 426 7.19 5.42 -29.15
C GLY A 426 6.77 5.17 -30.59
N LEU A 427 5.54 4.71 -30.83
CA LEU A 427 5.03 4.45 -32.18
C LEU A 427 4.76 5.77 -32.92
N GLY A 428 5.35 5.92 -34.09
CA GLY A 428 4.89 6.82 -35.13
C GLY A 428 4.04 6.06 -36.14
N ILE A 429 2.81 6.51 -36.39
CA ILE A 429 1.94 6.02 -37.45
C ILE A 429 1.29 7.14 -38.26
N ALA A 430 1.25 7.02 -39.60
CA ALA A 430 0.41 7.85 -40.46
C ALA A 430 -0.59 7.01 -41.26
N PHE A 431 -1.85 7.44 -41.26
CA PHE A 431 -2.92 6.89 -42.09
C PHE A 431 -3.08 7.71 -43.36
N VAL A 432 -3.08 7.08 -44.53
CA VAL A 432 -3.16 7.76 -45.83
C VAL A 432 -4.29 7.18 -46.66
N ARG A 433 -5.27 8.01 -47.01
CA ARG A 433 -6.50 7.56 -47.66
C ARG A 433 -6.26 7.22 -49.13
N GLY A 434 -6.78 6.07 -49.56
CA GLY A 434 -6.97 5.71 -50.98
C GLY A 434 -5.71 5.46 -51.80
N LEU A 435 -4.51 5.58 -51.23
CA LEU A 435 -3.26 5.27 -51.94
C LEU A 435 -2.92 3.79 -51.81
N GLY A 436 -2.34 3.24 -52.88
CA GLY A 436 -1.68 1.93 -52.86
C GLY A 436 -0.22 2.05 -52.42
N GLU A 437 0.37 0.92 -51.99
CA GLU A 437 1.73 0.89 -51.44
C GLU A 437 2.77 1.43 -52.42
N ASP A 438 2.74 1.03 -53.69
CA ASP A 438 3.72 1.46 -54.69
C ASP A 438 3.70 2.98 -54.94
N GLU A 439 2.53 3.60 -54.89
CA GLU A 439 2.38 5.04 -55.02
C GLU A 439 2.93 5.76 -53.79
N LEU A 440 2.59 5.26 -52.60
CA LEU A 440 3.08 5.82 -51.34
C LEU A 440 4.61 5.70 -51.21
N ILE A 441 5.19 4.57 -51.60
CA ILE A 441 6.65 4.35 -51.61
C ILE A 441 7.35 5.32 -52.56
N ARG A 442 6.78 5.57 -53.75
CA ARG A 442 7.31 6.57 -54.70
C ARG A 442 7.29 7.98 -54.11
N ARG A 443 6.23 8.35 -53.39
CA ARG A 443 6.13 9.66 -52.69
C ARG A 443 7.13 9.81 -51.56
N LEU A 444 7.46 8.72 -50.88
CA LEU A 444 8.54 8.66 -49.88
C LEU A 444 9.95 8.66 -50.51
N GLY A 445 10.07 8.74 -51.83
CA GLY A 445 11.34 8.88 -52.55
C GLY A 445 12.10 7.58 -52.80
N ALA A 446 11.40 6.43 -52.76
CA ALA A 446 12.00 5.12 -53.00
C ALA A 446 11.40 4.39 -54.21
N ASP A 447 12.17 3.44 -54.75
CA ASP A 447 11.71 2.53 -55.80
C ASP A 447 10.98 1.34 -55.15
N PRO A 448 9.68 1.12 -55.43
CA PRO A 448 8.94 0.00 -54.86
C PRO A 448 9.61 -1.35 -55.10
N ALA A 449 10.26 -1.57 -56.24
CA ALA A 449 10.93 -2.84 -56.54
C ALA A 449 12.09 -3.15 -55.56
N ARG A 450 12.61 -2.14 -54.84
CA ARG A 450 13.69 -2.27 -53.86
C ARG A 450 13.21 -2.34 -52.41
N CYS A 451 11.90 -2.35 -52.19
CA CYS A 451 11.28 -2.40 -50.86
C CYS A 451 10.53 -3.73 -50.67
N PRO A 452 11.24 -4.85 -50.45
CA PRO A 452 10.59 -6.14 -50.21
C PRO A 452 9.79 -6.11 -48.91
N ARG A 453 8.77 -6.98 -48.83
CA ARG A 453 7.98 -7.15 -47.61
C ARG A 453 8.71 -8.08 -46.64
N ALA A 454 8.95 -7.61 -45.43
CA ALA A 454 9.61 -8.38 -44.37
C ALA A 454 9.00 -8.05 -43.00
N GLY A 455 9.14 -8.96 -42.05
CA GLY A 455 8.88 -8.67 -40.62
C GLY A 455 9.90 -7.69 -40.05
N GLN A 456 9.73 -7.30 -38.80
CA GLN A 456 10.68 -6.41 -38.10
C GLN A 456 12.05 -7.09 -37.88
N ASP A 457 12.05 -8.39 -37.57
CA ASP A 457 13.29 -9.15 -37.34
C ASP A 457 14.12 -9.36 -38.62
N ASP A 458 13.47 -9.31 -39.78
CA ASP A 458 14.08 -9.45 -41.11
C ASP A 458 14.19 -8.11 -41.86
N ALA A 459 14.07 -6.99 -41.13
CA ALA A 459 14.13 -5.65 -41.72
C ALA A 459 15.53 -5.33 -42.29
N PRO A 460 15.65 -4.46 -43.31
CA PRO A 460 16.93 -4.16 -43.97
C PRO A 460 17.80 -3.15 -43.18
N PHE A 461 17.76 -3.23 -41.85
CA PHE A 461 18.53 -2.42 -40.90
C PHE A 461 18.77 -3.22 -39.62
N ASP A 462 19.81 -2.87 -38.86
CA ASP A 462 20.03 -3.48 -37.55
C ASP A 462 18.97 -2.94 -36.56
N PRO A 463 18.08 -3.78 -36.00
CA PRO A 463 17.07 -3.32 -35.04
C PRO A 463 17.68 -2.83 -33.72
N THR A 464 18.95 -3.17 -33.44
CA THR A 464 19.68 -2.68 -32.27
C THR A 464 20.36 -1.32 -32.50
N ASP A 465 20.51 -0.89 -33.77
CA ASP A 465 20.99 0.43 -34.14
C ASP A 465 19.81 1.39 -34.31
N PHE A 466 19.54 2.17 -33.25
CA PHE A 466 18.46 3.14 -33.24
C PHE A 466 18.61 4.24 -34.31
N GLU A 467 19.83 4.66 -34.63
CA GLU A 467 20.09 5.70 -35.63
C GLU A 467 19.84 5.18 -37.05
N GLU A 468 20.09 3.89 -37.30
CA GLU A 468 19.78 3.26 -38.57
C GLU A 468 18.29 2.95 -38.71
N SER A 469 17.64 2.47 -37.66
CA SER A 469 16.22 2.14 -37.66
C SER A 469 15.35 3.38 -37.92
N LEU A 470 15.73 4.55 -37.38
CA LEU A 470 15.09 5.86 -37.62
C LEU A 470 15.12 6.32 -39.09
N ARG A 471 15.93 5.68 -39.95
CA ARG A 471 15.99 6.00 -41.38
C ARG A 471 15.00 5.20 -42.23
N HIS A 472 14.27 4.26 -41.64
CA HIS A 472 13.42 3.31 -42.35
C HIS A 472 11.98 3.28 -41.83
N VAL A 473 11.02 3.54 -42.71
CA VAL A 473 9.59 3.41 -42.39
C VAL A 473 9.00 2.13 -43.00
N GLY A 474 8.06 1.51 -42.29
CA GLY A 474 7.28 0.38 -42.81
C GLY A 474 6.01 0.88 -43.49
N VAL A 475 5.78 0.45 -44.74
CA VAL A 475 4.57 0.74 -45.51
C VAL A 475 3.70 -0.50 -45.65
N ARG A 476 2.40 -0.35 -45.42
CA ARG A 476 1.41 -1.43 -45.57
C ARG A 476 0.05 -0.90 -46.02
N SER A 477 -0.60 -1.63 -46.92
CA SER A 477 -2.00 -1.42 -47.31
C SER A 477 -2.96 -1.87 -46.23
N VAL A 478 -4.06 -1.14 -46.08
CA VAL A 478 -5.14 -1.45 -45.15
C VAL A 478 -6.45 -1.61 -45.90
N ALA A 479 -7.15 -2.69 -45.62
CA ALA A 479 -8.42 -3.01 -46.24
C ALA A 479 -9.54 -2.15 -45.62
N GLY A 480 -10.33 -1.51 -46.47
CA GLY A 480 -11.40 -0.64 -46.00
C GLY A 480 -12.22 0.00 -47.11
N SER A 481 -13.26 0.73 -46.74
CA SER A 481 -14.10 1.51 -47.65
C SER A 481 -14.40 2.89 -47.05
N PRO A 482 -13.53 3.90 -47.28
CA PRO A 482 -12.31 3.87 -48.08
C PRO A 482 -11.14 3.21 -47.33
N GLY A 483 -10.37 2.38 -48.03
CA GLY A 483 -9.08 1.85 -47.54
C GLY A 483 -7.92 2.81 -47.85
N GLY A 484 -6.70 2.30 -47.81
CA GLY A 484 -5.51 3.09 -48.12
C GLY A 484 -4.23 2.40 -47.70
N CYS A 485 -3.30 3.19 -47.15
CA CYS A 485 -2.05 2.69 -46.60
C CYS A 485 -1.73 3.32 -45.25
N VAL A 486 -0.89 2.64 -44.49
CA VAL A 486 -0.26 3.15 -43.28
C VAL A 486 1.25 3.18 -43.42
N VAL A 487 1.85 4.19 -42.80
CA VAL A 487 3.29 4.32 -42.59
C VAL A 487 3.56 4.17 -41.10
N THR A 488 4.47 3.29 -40.69
CA THR A 488 4.79 3.06 -39.27
C THR A 488 6.28 2.97 -39.02
N GLN A 489 6.74 3.47 -37.87
CA GLN A 489 8.12 3.34 -37.42
C GLN A 489 8.23 3.65 -35.92
N ASP A 490 9.18 3.00 -35.23
CA ASP A 490 9.53 3.34 -33.84
C ASP A 490 10.36 4.63 -33.78
N GLY A 491 9.98 5.57 -32.91
CA GLY A 491 10.71 6.82 -32.69
C GLY A 491 10.54 7.89 -33.77
N TYR A 492 9.64 7.68 -34.72
CA TYR A 492 9.38 8.57 -35.85
C TYR A 492 8.25 9.56 -35.61
N LEU A 493 8.37 10.75 -36.22
CA LEU A 493 7.35 11.80 -36.20
C LEU A 493 6.64 11.87 -37.56
N PRO A 494 5.70 10.96 -37.86
CA PRO A 494 4.95 10.97 -39.11
C PRO A 494 4.06 12.21 -39.28
N GLU A 495 3.85 12.98 -38.22
CA GLU A 495 3.22 14.29 -38.21
C GLU A 495 4.13 15.42 -38.70
N ASP A 496 5.41 15.12 -39.03
CA ASP A 496 6.31 16.09 -39.65
C ASP A 496 5.74 16.59 -40.99
N GLU A 497 5.91 17.89 -41.23
CA GLU A 497 5.29 18.57 -42.35
C GLU A 497 5.81 18.09 -43.70
N ALA A 498 7.10 17.78 -43.81
CA ALA A 498 7.69 17.33 -45.07
C ALA A 498 7.14 15.96 -45.48
N VAL A 499 6.98 15.07 -44.49
CA VAL A 499 6.43 13.73 -44.64
C VAL A 499 4.95 13.82 -44.99
N LEU A 500 4.16 14.53 -44.18
CA LEU A 500 2.72 14.70 -44.42
C LEU A 500 2.44 15.33 -45.77
N ARG A 501 3.21 16.35 -46.16
CA ARG A 501 3.09 16.98 -47.48
C ARG A 501 3.30 15.96 -48.60
N ALA A 502 4.35 15.14 -48.52
CA ALA A 502 4.66 14.14 -49.52
C ALA A 502 3.55 13.07 -49.64
N ILE A 503 3.04 12.56 -48.51
CA ILE A 503 2.09 11.45 -48.53
C ILE A 503 0.63 11.89 -48.78
N SER A 504 0.26 13.13 -48.45
CA SER A 504 -1.12 13.63 -48.57
C SER A 504 -1.46 14.31 -49.90
N ALA A 505 -0.53 14.47 -50.85
CA ALA A 505 -0.81 15.14 -52.13
C ALA A 505 -1.97 14.48 -52.90
N GLY A 506 -3.05 15.22 -53.20
CA GLY A 506 -4.25 14.69 -53.86
C GLY A 506 -5.10 13.75 -53.00
N THR A 507 -4.90 13.73 -51.68
CA THR A 507 -5.65 12.92 -50.72
C THR A 507 -5.60 13.53 -49.31
N ALA A 508 -5.97 12.77 -48.29
CA ALA A 508 -5.80 13.13 -46.89
C ALA A 508 -4.88 12.14 -46.18
N ALA A 509 -4.06 12.65 -45.26
CA ALA A 509 -3.27 11.84 -44.35
C ALA A 509 -3.34 12.40 -42.93
N TYR A 510 -3.30 11.51 -41.94
CA TYR A 510 -3.23 11.89 -40.53
C TYR A 510 -2.06 11.15 -39.88
N GLY A 511 -1.07 11.91 -39.38
CA GLY A 511 0.08 11.40 -38.64
C GLY A 511 -0.15 11.48 -37.13
N VAL A 512 0.30 10.46 -36.41
CA VAL A 512 0.25 10.36 -34.95
C VAL A 512 1.60 9.93 -34.43
N TYR A 513 2.07 10.60 -33.38
CA TYR A 513 3.21 10.15 -32.59
C TYR A 513 2.83 9.99 -31.12
N PHE A 514 3.04 8.79 -30.60
CA PHE A 514 2.86 8.45 -29.20
C PHE A 514 4.16 8.69 -28.43
N ASN A 515 4.33 9.90 -27.88
CA ASN A 515 5.56 10.31 -27.22
C ASN A 515 5.77 9.53 -25.90
N PRO A 516 6.88 8.77 -25.74
CA PRO A 516 7.19 8.05 -24.50
C PRO A 516 7.35 8.97 -23.28
N THR A 517 7.72 10.23 -23.50
CA THR A 517 7.91 11.23 -22.43
C THR A 517 6.62 11.91 -22.00
N GLY A 518 5.51 11.67 -22.69
CA GLY A 518 4.19 12.19 -22.39
C GLY A 518 3.54 12.95 -23.56
N GLY A 519 2.21 12.83 -23.66
CA GLY A 519 1.41 13.42 -24.72
C GLY A 519 1.32 12.54 -25.98
N THR A 520 0.31 12.77 -26.80
CA THR A 520 0.17 12.14 -28.11
C THR A 520 -0.15 13.21 -29.11
N PHE A 521 0.67 13.34 -30.14
CA PHE A 521 0.60 14.46 -31.07
C PHE A 521 0.07 13.99 -32.42
N GLY A 522 -0.88 14.76 -32.96
CA GLY A 522 -1.55 14.49 -34.21
C GLY A 522 -1.40 15.63 -35.19
N ALA A 523 -1.31 15.32 -36.48
CA ALA A 523 -1.48 16.31 -37.53
C ALA A 523 -2.23 15.75 -38.74
N LEU A 524 -3.22 16.53 -39.20
CA LEU A 524 -4.00 16.26 -40.39
C LEU A 524 -3.44 17.09 -41.55
N ALA A 525 -3.18 16.44 -42.68
CA ALA A 525 -2.85 17.09 -43.93
C ALA A 525 -3.84 16.69 -45.03
N ARG A 526 -4.18 17.66 -45.90
CA ARG A 526 -5.02 17.45 -47.08
C ARG A 526 -4.35 18.13 -48.28
N ASP A 527 -4.23 17.38 -49.37
CA ASP A 527 -3.63 17.86 -50.61
C ASP A 527 -2.24 18.47 -50.46
N GLY A 528 -1.43 17.92 -49.56
CA GLY A 528 -0.06 18.37 -49.29
C GLY A 528 0.06 19.51 -48.28
N GLU A 529 -1.05 20.01 -47.74
CA GLU A 529 -1.08 21.14 -46.80
C GLU A 529 -1.54 20.68 -45.41
N ALA A 530 -0.84 21.14 -44.37
CA ALA A 530 -1.22 20.86 -42.98
C ALA A 530 -2.46 21.67 -42.60
N VAL A 531 -3.53 20.97 -42.20
CA VAL A 531 -4.83 21.55 -41.87
C VAL A 531 -5.00 21.72 -40.36
N ALA A 532 -4.49 20.77 -39.58
CA ALA A 532 -4.61 20.79 -38.12
C ALA A 532 -3.39 20.14 -37.46
N ARG A 533 -3.05 20.63 -36.27
CA ARG A 533 -2.10 20.01 -35.34
C ARG A 533 -2.70 20.06 -33.95
N GLU A 534 -2.64 18.94 -33.23
CA GLU A 534 -3.33 18.79 -31.96
C GLU A 534 -2.61 17.82 -31.02
N GLU A 535 -2.87 17.97 -29.72
CA GLU A 535 -2.56 16.94 -28.73
C GLU A 535 -3.83 16.08 -28.56
N ILE A 536 -3.77 14.84 -29.01
CA ILE A 536 -4.90 13.90 -29.03
C ILE A 536 -5.01 13.19 -27.68
N GLY A 537 -6.23 12.76 -27.33
CA GLY A 537 -6.48 12.00 -26.10
C GLY A 537 -6.60 12.87 -24.85
N LEU A 538 -6.56 14.20 -25.02
CA LEU A 538 -6.97 15.14 -23.98
C LEU A 538 -8.49 15.12 -23.82
N ARG A 539 -8.94 15.47 -22.61
CA ARG A 539 -10.38 15.60 -22.34
C ARG A 539 -10.98 16.66 -23.26
N PRO A 540 -12.12 16.36 -23.91
CA PRO A 540 -12.72 17.30 -24.84
C PRO A 540 -13.24 18.54 -24.12
N HIS A 541 -13.00 19.69 -24.75
CA HIS A 541 -13.58 20.97 -24.42
C HIS A 541 -14.87 21.19 -25.22
N LYS A 542 -15.75 22.08 -24.76
CA LYS A 542 -17.03 22.41 -25.42
C LYS A 542 -16.90 22.95 -26.85
N SER A 543 -15.71 23.40 -27.24
CA SER A 543 -15.41 23.89 -28.59
C SER A 543 -14.86 22.81 -29.52
N ASP A 544 -14.52 21.64 -28.98
CA ASP A 544 -13.88 20.59 -29.76
C ASP A 544 -14.91 19.91 -30.66
N PRO A 545 -14.48 19.37 -31.82
CA PRO A 545 -15.37 18.68 -32.74
C PRO A 545 -16.07 17.48 -32.08
N ASP A 546 -17.28 17.17 -32.53
CA ASP A 546 -18.06 16.03 -32.03
C ASP A 546 -17.30 14.69 -32.14
N ALA A 547 -16.36 14.58 -33.09
CA ALA A 547 -15.48 13.43 -33.20
C ALA A 547 -14.76 13.10 -31.88
N TYR A 548 -14.26 14.09 -31.13
CA TYR A 548 -13.60 13.85 -29.84
C TYR A 548 -14.53 13.16 -28.83
N TRP A 549 -15.82 13.48 -28.89
CA TRP A 549 -16.86 12.89 -28.06
C TRP A 549 -17.26 11.50 -28.54
N HIS A 550 -17.33 11.31 -29.87
CA HIS A 550 -17.64 10.04 -30.53
C HIS A 550 -16.53 8.99 -30.33
N PHE A 551 -15.27 9.39 -30.28
CA PHE A 551 -14.12 8.53 -29.96
C PHE A 551 -13.84 8.41 -28.46
N ARG A 552 -14.75 8.90 -27.60
CA ARG A 552 -14.77 8.67 -26.14
C ARG A 552 -13.55 9.20 -25.37
N PHE A 553 -12.89 10.25 -25.85
CA PHE A 553 -11.82 10.93 -25.09
C PHE A 553 -12.29 11.59 -23.77
N TRP A 554 -13.60 11.68 -23.55
CA TRP A 554 -14.17 12.08 -22.27
C TRP A 554 -14.15 10.96 -21.21
N GLN A 555 -14.05 9.68 -21.59
CA GLN A 555 -14.00 8.59 -20.62
C GLN A 555 -12.69 8.56 -19.86
N ARG A 556 -12.74 8.13 -18.60
CA ARG A 556 -11.59 8.04 -17.70
C ARG A 556 -11.11 6.61 -17.56
N GLY A 557 -9.79 6.47 -17.43
CA GLY A 557 -9.12 5.17 -17.40
C GLY A 557 -8.77 4.72 -18.82
N ARG A 558 -7.97 3.66 -18.94
CA ARG A 558 -7.70 3.03 -20.24
C ARG A 558 -8.93 2.19 -20.63
N THR A 559 -10.01 2.85 -21.06
CA THR A 559 -11.21 2.14 -21.57
C THR A 559 -10.81 1.26 -22.75
N PHE A 560 -9.98 1.81 -23.63
CA PHE A 560 -9.48 1.11 -24.79
C PHE A 560 -8.00 0.76 -24.59
N PRO A 561 -7.56 -0.43 -25.03
CA PRO A 561 -6.17 -0.83 -24.91
C PRO A 561 -5.26 0.17 -25.64
N HIS A 562 -4.32 0.75 -24.88
CA HIS A 562 -3.11 1.39 -25.41
C HIS A 562 -3.32 2.37 -26.59
N GLY A 563 -4.40 3.16 -26.58
CA GLY A 563 -4.64 4.20 -27.58
C GLY A 563 -5.37 3.73 -28.85
N ALA A 564 -6.08 2.60 -28.81
CA ALA A 564 -6.92 2.16 -29.93
C ALA A 564 -7.96 3.22 -30.36
N ASP A 565 -8.50 3.99 -29.42
CA ASP A 565 -9.36 5.15 -29.67
C ASP A 565 -8.65 6.29 -30.41
N ILE A 566 -7.39 6.56 -30.06
CA ILE A 566 -6.54 7.54 -30.74
C ILE A 566 -6.24 7.10 -32.17
N LEU A 567 -5.84 5.84 -32.36
CA LEU A 567 -5.57 5.26 -33.68
C LEU A 567 -6.83 5.28 -34.56
N ALA A 568 -7.98 4.91 -34.00
CA ALA A 568 -9.27 4.92 -34.66
C ALA A 568 -9.69 6.34 -35.06
N TYR A 569 -9.51 7.33 -34.17
CA TYR A 569 -9.75 8.73 -34.46
C TYR A 569 -8.87 9.23 -35.61
N ALA A 570 -7.56 8.98 -35.56
CA ALA A 570 -6.63 9.38 -36.62
C ALA A 570 -6.97 8.74 -37.97
N CYS A 571 -7.32 7.45 -37.97
CA CYS A 571 -7.81 6.72 -39.14
C CYS A 571 -9.06 7.39 -39.74
N ALA A 572 -10.05 7.70 -38.91
CA ALA A 572 -11.27 8.38 -39.33
C ALA A 572 -11.02 9.82 -39.82
N ALA A 573 -10.12 10.57 -39.16
CA ALA A 573 -9.77 11.94 -39.51
C ALA A 573 -9.02 12.02 -40.85
N ALA A 574 -8.20 11.01 -41.18
CA ALA A 574 -7.65 10.80 -42.52
C ALA A 574 -8.72 10.40 -43.56
N GLY A 575 -9.92 10.00 -43.12
CA GLY A 575 -11.04 9.60 -43.95
C GLY A 575 -10.99 8.14 -44.40
N LEU A 576 -10.34 7.28 -43.63
CA LEU A 576 -10.36 5.83 -43.83
C LEU A 576 -11.43 5.16 -42.96
N SER A 577 -11.93 4.02 -43.43
CA SER A 577 -12.79 3.11 -42.67
C SER A 577 -12.29 1.69 -42.86
N ILE A 578 -11.41 1.25 -41.96
CA ILE A 578 -10.67 -0.02 -42.08
C ILE A 578 -11.23 -1.11 -41.18
N SER A 579 -10.99 -2.37 -41.55
CA SER A 579 -11.36 -3.55 -40.76
C SER A 579 -10.16 -4.28 -40.14
N ASP A 580 -8.94 -3.96 -40.58
CA ASP A 580 -7.66 -4.59 -40.22
C ASP A 580 -6.74 -3.63 -39.42
N GLY A 581 -7.33 -2.76 -38.59
CA GLY A 581 -6.61 -1.71 -37.86
C GLY A 581 -5.48 -2.23 -36.97
N ARG A 582 -5.66 -3.40 -36.35
CA ARG A 582 -4.61 -4.02 -35.54
C ARG A 582 -3.34 -4.32 -36.35
N ASP A 583 -3.50 -4.95 -37.50
CA ASP A 583 -2.38 -5.27 -38.40
C ASP A 583 -1.71 -3.99 -38.93
N ALA A 584 -2.48 -2.90 -39.02
CA ALA A 584 -1.97 -1.60 -39.42
C ALA A 584 -1.00 -1.02 -38.37
N ALA A 585 -1.27 -1.22 -37.08
CA ALA A 585 -0.45 -0.70 -35.97
C ALA A 585 0.64 -1.67 -35.47
N ASP A 586 0.42 -2.99 -35.58
CA ASP A 586 1.37 -4.00 -35.06
C ASP A 586 2.64 -4.09 -35.92
N LEU A 587 3.78 -3.69 -35.36
CA LEU A 587 5.08 -3.70 -36.06
C LEU A 587 5.59 -5.11 -36.38
N ARG A 588 5.04 -6.16 -35.74
CA ARG A 588 5.36 -7.56 -36.06
C ARG A 588 4.79 -7.99 -37.41
N THR A 589 3.73 -7.34 -37.86
CA THR A 589 3.12 -7.66 -39.15
C THR A 589 4.00 -7.18 -40.28
N ALA A 590 4.25 -8.05 -41.26
CA ALA A 590 5.20 -7.77 -42.33
C ALA A 590 4.82 -6.54 -43.19
N ARG A 591 5.82 -5.68 -43.42
CA ARG A 591 5.71 -4.37 -44.08
C ARG A 591 6.77 -4.23 -45.16
N ARG A 592 6.56 -3.31 -46.09
CA ARG A 592 7.58 -2.93 -47.07
C ARG A 592 8.43 -1.83 -46.46
N TRP A 593 9.70 -2.11 -46.26
CA TRP A 593 10.62 -1.18 -45.61
C TRP A 593 11.17 -0.17 -46.62
N VAL A 594 11.04 1.11 -46.28
CA VAL A 594 11.42 2.24 -47.13
C VAL A 594 12.46 3.07 -46.41
N LYS A 595 13.66 3.17 -47.00
CA LYS A 595 14.69 4.08 -46.51
C LYS A 595 14.36 5.52 -46.92
N LEU A 596 14.03 6.37 -45.95
CA LEU A 596 13.69 7.77 -46.20
C LEU A 596 14.90 8.52 -46.78
N PRO A 597 14.74 9.45 -47.73
CA PRO A 597 15.81 10.35 -48.18
C PRO A 597 16.10 11.43 -47.13
N ALA A 598 17.29 12.05 -47.18
CA ALA A 598 17.71 13.05 -46.19
C ALA A 598 16.73 14.22 -46.02
N GLY A 599 16.03 14.65 -47.07
CA GLY A 599 15.03 15.73 -46.99
C GLY A 599 13.71 15.37 -46.30
N LEU A 600 13.49 14.09 -46.00
CA LEU A 600 12.35 13.57 -45.23
C LEU A 600 12.77 12.98 -43.88
N ARG A 601 14.06 13.07 -43.53
CA ARG A 601 14.61 12.69 -42.22
C ARG A 601 14.69 13.95 -41.35
N ARG A 602 14.39 13.81 -40.07
CA ARG A 602 14.57 14.87 -39.08
C ARG A 602 15.80 14.60 -38.23
#